data_AF-A0A954V853-F1
#
_entry.id   AF-A0A954V853-F1
#
_cell.length_a   1.000
_cell.length_b   1.000
_cell.length_c   1.000
_cell.angle_alpha   90.00
_cell.angle_beta   90.00
_cell.angle_gamma   90.00
#
_symmetry.space_group_name_H-M   'P 1'
#
loop_
_entity.id
_entity.type
_entity.pdbx_description
1 polymer ?
#
loop_
_entity_poly.entity_id
_entity_poly.type
_entity_poly.pdbx_seq_one_letter_code
_entity_poly.pdbx_strand_id
1 'polypeptide(L)'
;FVFQFYNLVPTLNAEENVAVATEISRTPMEPGEALKLVGLEHRIDHFPAQLSGGEQQRVAIARAVAKSPAVLLCDEPTGALDLVTGRMILQALVELNAKLEMTIIIITHNEAISGISHRVVRIGSGTIAEDIRNRDRISAGEVTW
;
A
#
# COMPACT_ATOMS: atom_id res chain seq x y z
N PHE A 1 3.67 0.49 -7.84
CA PHE A 1 2.76 -0.67 -7.91
C PHE A 1 3.03 -1.53 -6.69
N VAL A 2 1.98 -1.93 -5.98
CA VAL A 2 2.01 -2.85 -4.85
C VAL A 2 1.26 -4.10 -5.29
N PHE A 3 1.94 -5.24 -5.27
CA PHE A 3 1.39 -6.52 -5.69
C PHE A 3 0.71 -7.22 -4.52
N GLN A 4 -0.19 -8.16 -4.81
CA GLN A 4 -0.78 -9.06 -3.82
C GLN A 4 0.29 -9.89 -3.09
N PHE A 5 1.30 -10.35 -3.84
CA PHE A 5 2.51 -10.95 -3.28
C PHE A 5 3.58 -9.88 -3.08
N TYR A 6 4.15 -9.78 -1.88
CA TYR A 6 5.08 -8.70 -1.49
C TYR A 6 6.25 -8.51 -2.47
N ASN A 7 6.66 -9.59 -3.14
CA ASN A 7 7.75 -9.63 -4.13
C ASN A 7 9.03 -8.96 -3.62
N LEU A 8 9.33 -9.12 -2.33
CA LEU A 8 10.57 -8.66 -1.73
C LEU A 8 11.71 -9.60 -2.11
N VAL A 9 12.90 -9.05 -2.35
CA VAL A 9 14.10 -9.83 -2.61
C VAL A 9 14.57 -10.42 -1.27
N PRO A 10 14.59 -11.75 -1.09
CA PRO A 10 14.83 -12.36 0.22
C PRO A 10 16.23 -12.10 0.79
N THR A 11 17.21 -11.84 -0.08
CA THR A 11 18.61 -11.60 0.29
C THR A 11 18.92 -10.14 0.60
N LEU A 12 17.94 -9.25 0.47
CA LEU A 12 18.07 -7.84 0.79
C LEU A 12 17.29 -7.55 2.08
N ASN A 13 17.81 -6.65 2.92
CA ASN A 13 17.07 -6.15 4.08
C ASN A 13 15.93 -5.20 3.66
N ALA A 14 15.18 -4.65 4.63
CA ALA A 14 14.05 -3.78 4.33
C ALA A 14 14.48 -2.50 3.61
N GLU A 15 15.55 -1.86 4.05
CA GLU A 15 16.09 -0.64 3.42
C GLU A 15 16.55 -0.90 1.98
N GLU A 16 17.34 -1.94 1.78
CA GLU A 16 17.87 -2.35 0.48
C GLU A 16 16.74 -2.69 -0.49
N ASN A 17 15.70 -3.40 -0.02
CA ASN A 17 14.51 -3.66 -0.83
C ASN A 17 13.83 -2.37 -1.31
N VAL A 18 13.79 -1.34 -0.47
CA VAL A 18 13.24 -0.03 -0.82
C VAL A 18 14.19 0.72 -1.76
N ALA A 19 15.50 0.65 -1.53
CA ALA A 19 16.53 1.31 -2.34
C ALA A 19 16.57 0.80 -3.80
N VAL A 20 16.29 -0.48 -4.06
CA VAL A 20 16.22 -1.01 -5.44
C VAL A 20 15.25 -0.20 -6.32
N ALA A 21 14.20 0.35 -5.73
CA ALA A 21 13.22 1.16 -6.44
C ALA A 21 13.68 2.59 -6.74
N THR A 22 14.65 3.13 -5.97
CA THR A 22 15.07 4.53 -6.07
C THR A 22 16.04 4.76 -7.23
N GLU A 23 16.86 3.76 -7.58
CA GLU A 23 17.86 3.85 -8.67
C GLU A 23 17.24 4.19 -10.04
N ILE A 24 15.99 3.82 -10.25
CA ILE A 24 15.25 4.04 -11.50
C ILE A 24 14.30 5.25 -11.44
N SER A 25 14.27 5.99 -10.33
CA SER A 25 13.45 7.19 -10.16
C SER A 25 14.28 8.47 -10.41
N ARG A 26 13.63 9.50 -10.96
CA ARG A 26 14.26 10.81 -11.19
C ARG A 26 14.42 11.62 -9.91
N THR A 27 13.48 11.47 -8.98
CA THR A 27 13.38 12.20 -7.72
C THR A 27 12.91 11.24 -6.63
N PRO A 28 13.74 10.26 -6.25
CA PRO A 28 13.39 9.32 -5.21
C PRO A 28 13.32 10.01 -3.84
N MET A 29 12.50 9.45 -2.97
CA MET A 29 12.56 9.67 -1.53
C MET A 29 13.62 8.74 -0.94
N GLU A 30 14.27 9.18 0.14
CA GLU A 30 15.25 8.36 0.85
C GLU A 30 14.58 7.08 1.40
N PRO A 31 15.20 5.89 1.24
CA PRO A 31 14.61 4.62 1.67
C PRO A 31 14.17 4.59 3.14
N GLY A 32 14.99 5.16 4.04
CA GLY A 32 14.66 5.29 5.46
C GLY A 32 13.44 6.18 5.71
N GLU A 33 13.26 7.26 4.94
CA GLU A 33 12.07 8.12 5.04
C GLU A 33 10.81 7.37 4.59
N ALA A 34 10.90 6.60 3.50
CA ALA A 34 9.79 5.79 3.02
C ALA A 34 9.38 4.71 4.03
N LEU A 35 10.35 4.06 4.68
CA LEU A 35 10.09 3.09 5.75
C LEU A 35 9.47 3.75 6.98
N LYS A 36 9.91 4.95 7.33
CA LYS A 36 9.31 5.73 8.41
C LYS A 36 7.85 6.09 8.14
N LEU A 37 7.50 6.46 6.91
CA LEU A 37 6.10 6.76 6.53
C LEU A 37 5.14 5.58 6.74
N VAL A 38 5.66 4.35 6.67
CA VAL A 38 4.89 3.12 6.94
C VAL A 38 5.14 2.53 8.33
N GLY A 39 5.81 3.27 9.23
CA GLY A 39 6.03 2.86 10.62
C GLY A 39 7.06 1.74 10.82
N LEU A 40 8.01 1.57 9.89
CA LEU A 40 9.03 0.52 9.91
C LEU A 40 10.47 1.02 10.15
N GLU A 41 10.63 2.24 10.68
CA GLU A 41 11.95 2.81 11.01
C GLU A 41 12.80 1.91 11.93
N HIS A 42 12.17 1.16 12.83
CA HIS A 42 12.82 0.22 13.76
C HIS A 42 13.13 -1.16 13.15
N ARG A 43 12.78 -1.39 11.88
CA ARG A 43 12.93 -2.65 11.15
C ARG A 43 13.86 -2.54 9.93
N ILE A 44 14.59 -1.43 9.81
CA ILE A 44 15.36 -1.08 8.61
C ILE A 44 16.33 -2.19 8.14
N ASP A 45 17.01 -2.85 9.09
CA ASP A 45 18.00 -3.90 8.82
C ASP A 45 17.42 -5.32 8.77
N HIS A 46 16.11 -5.50 8.91
CA HIS A 46 15.51 -6.84 8.94
C HIS A 46 15.31 -7.38 7.53
N PHE A 47 15.68 -8.66 7.34
CA PHE A 47 15.40 -9.41 6.12
C PHE A 47 13.92 -9.83 6.07
N PRO A 48 13.33 -10.06 4.87
CA PRO A 48 11.93 -10.48 4.73
C PRO A 48 11.53 -11.67 5.60
N ALA A 49 12.43 -12.66 5.77
CA ALA A 49 12.20 -13.82 6.65
C ALA A 49 12.05 -13.48 8.15
N GLN A 50 12.47 -12.28 8.57
CA GLN A 50 12.38 -11.79 9.95
C GLN A 50 11.18 -10.85 10.16
N LEU A 51 10.39 -10.58 9.11
CA LEU A 51 9.25 -9.68 9.12
C LEU A 51 7.94 -10.49 9.05
N SER A 52 6.94 -10.07 9.82
CA SER A 52 5.57 -10.56 9.67
C SER A 52 5.01 -10.20 8.29
N GLY A 53 3.93 -10.88 7.86
CA GLY A 53 3.30 -10.59 6.57
C GLY A 53 2.84 -9.14 6.42
N GLY A 54 2.31 -8.54 7.49
CA GLY A 54 1.95 -7.12 7.51
C GLY A 54 3.15 -6.19 7.40
N GLU A 55 4.26 -6.50 8.09
CA GLU A 55 5.50 -5.76 7.95
C GLU A 55 6.08 -5.88 6.54
N GLN A 56 6.11 -7.08 5.95
CA GLN A 56 6.54 -7.28 4.56
C GLN A 56 5.70 -6.48 3.57
N GLN A 57 4.38 -6.43 3.78
CA GLN A 57 3.50 -5.62 2.93
C GLN A 57 3.79 -4.13 3.07
N ARG A 58 4.05 -3.64 4.29
CA ARG A 58 4.47 -2.25 4.50
C ARG A 58 5.82 -1.93 3.86
N VAL A 59 6.79 -2.86 3.86
CA VAL A 59 8.03 -2.70 3.08
C VAL A 59 7.74 -2.60 1.59
N ALA A 60 6.83 -3.43 1.06
CA ALA A 60 6.44 -3.37 -0.35
C ALA A 60 5.77 -2.03 -0.73
N ILE A 61 4.96 -1.48 0.18
CA ILE A 61 4.37 -0.14 0.05
C ILE A 61 5.46 0.93 0.09
N ALA A 62 6.37 0.89 1.08
CA ALA A 62 7.49 1.82 1.19
C ALA A 62 8.33 1.84 -0.09
N ARG A 63 8.66 0.67 -0.65
CA ARG A 63 9.37 0.53 -1.93
C ARG A 63 8.64 1.19 -3.09
N ALA A 64 7.31 1.10 -3.12
CA ALA A 64 6.52 1.74 -4.17
C ALA A 64 6.47 3.27 -4.00
N VAL A 65 6.36 3.76 -2.76
CA VAL A 65 6.29 5.18 -2.41
C VAL A 65 7.65 5.86 -2.55
N ALA A 66 8.75 5.17 -2.29
CA ALA A 66 10.11 5.71 -2.40
C ALA A 66 10.44 6.25 -3.81
N LYS A 67 9.67 5.84 -4.82
CA LYS A 67 9.76 6.38 -6.19
C LYS A 67 9.17 7.78 -6.36
N SER A 68 8.48 8.31 -5.34
CA SER A 68 7.67 9.54 -5.40
C SER A 68 6.65 9.53 -6.55
N PRO A 69 5.80 8.49 -6.69
CA PRO A 69 4.90 8.39 -7.83
C PRO A 69 3.69 9.34 -7.69
N ALA A 70 3.22 9.89 -8.82
CA ALA A 70 1.95 10.60 -8.87
C ALA A 70 0.74 9.66 -8.66
N VAL A 71 0.88 8.39 -9.05
CA VAL A 71 -0.16 7.35 -8.92
C VAL A 71 0.42 6.07 -8.32
N LEU A 72 -0.18 5.60 -7.23
CA LEU A 72 0.09 4.31 -6.62
C LEU A 72 -1.04 3.32 -6.95
N LEU A 73 -0.69 2.27 -7.68
CA LEU A 73 -1.58 1.15 -7.95
C LEU A 73 -1.35 0.04 -6.92
N CYS A 74 -2.41 -0.41 -6.26
CA CYS A 74 -2.40 -1.47 -5.26
C CYS A 74 -3.31 -2.61 -5.72
N ASP A 75 -2.74 -3.79 -5.92
CA ASP A 75 -3.47 -5.01 -6.29
C ASP A 75 -3.67 -5.89 -5.06
N GLU A 76 -4.92 -5.99 -4.58
CA GLU A 76 -5.32 -6.73 -3.37
C GLU A 76 -4.38 -6.53 -2.16
N PRO A 77 -4.16 -5.27 -1.71
CA PRO A 77 -3.12 -4.96 -0.74
C PRO A 77 -3.33 -5.61 0.64
N THR A 78 -4.52 -6.14 0.91
CA THR A 78 -4.88 -6.80 2.18
C THR A 78 -5.25 -8.27 2.02
N GLY A 79 -5.19 -8.84 0.81
CA GLY A 79 -5.76 -10.17 0.52
C GLY A 79 -5.12 -11.35 1.29
N ALA A 80 -3.88 -11.17 1.78
CA ALA A 80 -3.14 -12.19 2.53
C ALA A 80 -3.06 -11.90 4.05
N LEU A 81 -3.82 -10.92 4.55
CA LEU A 81 -3.69 -10.38 5.90
C LEU A 81 -4.98 -10.56 6.72
N ASP A 82 -4.85 -10.73 8.03
CA ASP A 82 -5.99 -10.71 8.96
C ASP A 82 -6.63 -9.31 9.07
N LEU A 83 -7.81 -9.22 9.70
CA LEU A 83 -8.56 -7.97 9.86
C LEU A 83 -7.76 -6.83 10.47
N VAL A 84 -7.03 -7.12 11.56
CA VAL A 84 -6.28 -6.10 12.29
C VAL A 84 -5.13 -5.61 11.44
N THR A 85 -4.39 -6.52 10.82
CA THR A 85 -3.27 -6.18 9.94
C THR A 85 -3.72 -5.47 8.67
N GLY A 86 -4.81 -5.92 8.05
CA GLY A 86 -5.37 -5.27 6.86
C GLY A 86 -5.79 -3.82 7.14
N ARG A 87 -6.43 -3.53 8.28
CA ARG A 87 -6.75 -2.15 8.69
C ARG A 87 -5.49 -1.29 8.83
N MET A 88 -4.41 -1.82 9.38
CA MET A 88 -3.13 -1.08 9.46
C MET A 88 -2.58 -0.73 8.07
N ILE A 89 -2.68 -1.65 7.10
CA ILE A 89 -2.27 -1.37 5.72
C ILE A 89 -3.15 -0.29 5.09
N LEU A 90 -4.47 -0.39 5.21
CA LEU A 90 -5.40 0.60 4.68
C LEU A 90 -5.17 1.99 5.30
N GLN A 91 -4.93 2.04 6.60
CA GLN A 91 -4.59 3.28 7.30
C GLN A 91 -3.31 3.91 6.75
N ALA A 92 -2.26 3.10 6.53
CA ALA A 92 -1.01 3.60 5.92
C ALA A 92 -1.27 4.19 4.52
N LEU A 93 -2.08 3.53 3.68
CA LEU A 93 -2.44 4.04 2.35
C LEU A 93 -3.22 5.36 2.44
N VAL A 94 -4.19 5.47 3.33
CA VAL A 94 -4.98 6.71 3.52
C VAL A 94 -4.06 7.86 3.96
N GLU A 95 -3.15 7.61 4.90
CA GLU A 95 -2.18 8.61 5.34
C GLU A 95 -1.21 9.04 4.24
N LEU A 96 -0.73 8.09 3.45
CA LEU A 96 0.15 8.37 2.30
C LEU A 96 -0.56 9.22 1.25
N ASN A 97 -1.83 8.91 0.95
CA ASN A 97 -2.66 9.73 0.05
C ASN A 97 -2.77 11.17 0.55
N ALA A 98 -3.02 11.37 1.84
CA ALA A 98 -3.14 12.70 2.43
C ALA A 98 -1.81 13.46 2.52
N LYS A 99 -0.71 12.78 2.93
CA LYS A 99 0.60 13.41 3.17
C LYS A 99 1.34 13.75 1.87
N LEU A 100 1.21 12.92 0.85
CA LEU A 100 1.99 13.03 -0.40
C LEU A 100 1.15 13.51 -1.59
N GLU A 101 -0.12 13.82 -1.37
CA GLU A 101 -1.08 14.24 -2.41
C GLU A 101 -1.12 13.28 -3.62
N MET A 102 -0.80 11.99 -3.40
CA MET A 102 -0.72 10.99 -4.46
C MET A 102 -2.09 10.41 -4.77
N THR A 103 -2.35 10.06 -6.02
CA THR A 103 -3.55 9.27 -6.35
C THR A 103 -3.30 7.80 -6.01
N ILE A 104 -4.18 7.18 -5.21
CA ILE A 104 -4.12 5.75 -4.91
C ILE A 104 -5.29 5.04 -5.57
N ILE A 105 -5.02 3.96 -6.29
CA ILE A 105 -6.03 3.07 -6.87
C ILE A 105 -5.85 1.70 -6.22
N ILE A 106 -6.90 1.23 -5.57
CA ILE A 106 -6.95 -0.10 -4.96
C ILE A 106 -7.84 -0.98 -5.82
N ILE A 107 -7.30 -2.10 -6.27
CA ILE A 107 -8.04 -3.18 -6.92
C ILE A 107 -8.33 -4.22 -5.85
N THR A 108 -9.61 -4.50 -5.60
CA THR A 108 -9.99 -5.49 -4.59
C THR A 108 -11.37 -6.09 -4.84
N HIS A 109 -11.55 -7.35 -4.42
CA HIS A 109 -12.85 -8.00 -4.29
C HIS A 109 -13.53 -7.74 -2.93
N ASN A 110 -12.82 -7.15 -1.96
CA ASN A 110 -13.37 -6.84 -0.64
C ASN A 110 -14.15 -5.52 -0.69
N GLU A 111 -15.48 -5.64 -0.74
CA GLU A 111 -16.38 -4.50 -0.84
C GLU A 111 -16.31 -3.54 0.35
N ALA A 112 -15.91 -4.00 1.55
CA ALA A 112 -15.79 -3.15 2.73
C ALA A 112 -14.75 -2.02 2.54
N ILE A 113 -13.72 -2.26 1.72
CA ILE A 113 -12.67 -1.28 1.41
C ILE A 113 -13.22 -0.13 0.55
N SER A 114 -14.36 -0.30 -0.13
CA SER A 114 -14.98 0.77 -0.90
C SER A 114 -15.35 1.99 -0.02
N GLY A 115 -15.68 1.75 1.25
CA GLY A 115 -16.10 2.78 2.20
C GLY A 115 -15.04 3.84 2.49
N ILE A 116 -13.75 3.53 2.36
CA ILE A 116 -12.66 4.50 2.58
C ILE A 116 -12.29 5.29 1.31
N SER A 117 -12.75 4.83 0.15
CA SER A 117 -12.33 5.36 -1.16
C SER A 117 -13.16 6.59 -1.55
N HIS A 118 -12.56 7.54 -2.28
CA HIS A 118 -13.27 8.73 -2.80
C HIS A 118 -14.24 8.41 -3.96
N ARG A 119 -13.89 7.38 -4.74
CA ARG A 119 -14.63 6.92 -5.92
C ARG A 119 -14.54 5.41 -5.98
N VAL A 120 -15.62 4.77 -6.35
CA VAL A 120 -15.74 3.31 -6.43
C VAL A 120 -16.18 2.98 -7.85
N VAL A 121 -15.37 2.18 -8.55
CA VAL A 121 -15.69 1.70 -9.90
C VAL A 121 -15.86 0.19 -9.82
N ARG A 122 -17.05 -0.30 -10.17
CA ARG A 122 -17.32 -1.75 -10.21
C ARG A 122 -17.17 -2.26 -11.63
N ILE A 123 -16.41 -3.33 -11.76
CA ILE A 123 -16.16 -3.98 -13.06
C ILE A 123 -16.89 -5.32 -13.07
N GLY A 124 -17.64 -5.57 -14.14
CA GLY A 124 -18.33 -6.84 -14.40
C GLY A 124 -18.18 -7.24 -15.85
N SER A 125 -17.79 -8.49 -16.11
CA SER A 125 -17.61 -9.04 -17.46
C SER A 125 -16.76 -8.17 -18.40
N GLY A 126 -15.69 -7.56 -17.87
CA GLY A 126 -14.78 -6.69 -18.62
C GLY A 126 -15.31 -5.28 -18.92
N THR A 127 -16.46 -4.90 -18.35
CA THR A 127 -17.08 -3.57 -18.52
C THR A 127 -17.27 -2.86 -17.19
N ILE A 128 -17.35 -1.52 -17.21
CA ILE A 128 -17.72 -0.75 -16.02
C ILE A 128 -19.22 -0.92 -15.80
N ALA A 129 -19.58 -1.62 -14.72
CA ALA A 129 -20.95 -1.82 -14.30
C ALA A 129 -21.47 -0.62 -13.49
N GLU A 130 -20.60 -0.01 -12.68
CA GLU A 130 -20.98 1.11 -11.81
C GLU A 130 -19.80 2.07 -11.57
N ASP A 131 -20.12 3.36 -11.38
CA ASP A 131 -19.16 4.41 -11.05
C ASP A 131 -19.78 5.38 -10.04
N ILE A 132 -19.38 5.27 -8.78
CA ILE A 132 -19.93 6.02 -7.65
C ILE A 132 -18.88 6.96 -7.09
N ARG A 133 -19.26 8.21 -6.82
CA ARG A 133 -18.50 9.08 -5.92
C ARG A 133 -18.97 8.87 -4.50
N ASN A 134 -18.08 8.44 -3.62
CA ASN A 134 -18.37 8.22 -2.22
C ASN A 134 -18.34 9.56 -1.46
N ARG A 135 -19.49 10.00 -0.96
CA ARG A 135 -19.64 11.25 -0.22
C ARG A 135 -19.43 11.07 1.29
N ASP A 136 -19.70 9.88 1.80
CA ASP A 136 -19.72 9.55 3.23
C ASP A 136 -18.65 8.49 3.51
N ARG A 137 -17.38 8.91 3.42
CA ARG A 137 -16.26 8.01 3.64
C ARG A 137 -16.13 7.64 5.11
N ILE A 138 -15.85 6.38 5.36
CA ILE A 138 -15.48 5.88 6.69
C ILE A 138 -13.95 5.95 6.87
N SER A 139 -13.49 5.89 8.12
CA SER A 139 -12.07 5.72 8.43
C SER A 139 -11.62 4.28 8.17
N ALA A 140 -10.31 4.07 7.97
CA ALA A 140 -9.75 2.73 7.79
C ALA A 140 -9.99 1.81 9.01
N GLY A 141 -10.13 2.37 10.21
CA GLY A 141 -10.43 1.61 11.43
C GLY A 141 -11.85 1.07 11.50
N GLU A 142 -12.79 1.66 10.75
CA GLU A 142 -14.20 1.25 10.69
C GLU A 142 -14.47 0.14 9.67
N VAL A 143 -13.48 -0.19 8.82
CA VAL A 143 -13.62 -1.22 7.80
C VAL A 143 -13.81 -2.59 8.45
N THR A 144 -14.94 -3.25 8.19
CA THR A 144 -15.25 -4.60 8.68
C THR A 144 -15.56 -5.51 7.50
N TRP A 145 -14.97 -6.70 7.46
CA TRP A 145 -15.25 -7.73 6.45
C TRP A 145 -15.43 -9.10 7.08
#